data_AF-A0A918XQZ4-F1
#
_entry.id   AF-A0A918XQZ4-F1
#
_cell.length_a   1.000
_cell.length_b   1.000
_cell.length_c   1.000
_cell.angle_alpha   90.00
_cell.angle_beta   90.00
_cell.angle_gamma   90.00
#
_symmetry.space_group_name_H-M   'P 1'
#
loop_
_entity.id
_entity.type
_entity.pdbx_description
1 polymer ?
#
loop_
_entity_poly.entity_id
_entity_poly.type
_entity_poly.pdbx_seq_one_letter_code
_entity_poly.pdbx_strand_id
1 'polypeptide(L)'
;MPDILHRVGIKSSPNAVYEALSSIEGLAGWWTRTTRGDGSVGGVIQFRFEPRGFFDMKVLELEPPRHVLWEVVDGPAEWIGTRVGFDLREEDDHTIVLFRHQGWKEPVEFMHHCSTKWAVFLLSLKSYVESGTGTPYPDDVKIDNWN
;
A
#
# COMPACT_ATOMS: atom_id res chain seq x y z
N MET A 1 9.41 18.69 0.07
CA MET A 1 8.44 17.96 0.92
C MET A 1 9.06 16.63 1.28
N PRO A 2 8.93 16.16 2.54
CA PRO A 2 9.46 14.85 2.95
C PRO A 2 8.63 13.71 2.31
N ASP A 3 9.30 12.60 1.99
CA ASP A 3 8.69 11.42 1.36
C ASP A 3 9.07 10.16 2.16
N ILE A 4 8.16 9.17 2.18
CA ILE A 4 8.46 7.83 2.69
C ILE A 4 8.81 6.94 1.50
N LEU A 5 10.00 6.35 1.51
CA LEU A 5 10.51 5.52 0.41
C LEU A 5 10.96 4.16 0.97
N HIS A 6 10.47 3.07 0.36
CA HIS A 6 10.85 1.71 0.73
C HIS A 6 11.20 0.87 -0.50
N ARG A 7 12.03 -0.15 -0.31
CA ARG A 7 12.36 -1.16 -1.32
C ARG A 7 12.12 -2.55 -0.74
N VAL A 8 11.37 -3.38 -1.46
CA VAL A 8 11.20 -4.81 -1.12
C VAL A 8 11.37 -5.67 -2.36
N GLY A 9 12.10 -6.78 -2.22
CA GLY A 9 12.20 -7.82 -3.24
C GLY A 9 11.24 -8.97 -2.93
N ILE A 10 10.43 -9.36 -3.90
CA ILE A 10 9.44 -10.42 -3.79
C ILE A 10 9.77 -11.49 -4.83
N LYS A 11 9.95 -12.73 -4.41
CA LYS A 11 10.31 -13.87 -5.25
C LYS A 11 9.08 -14.37 -6.02
N SER A 12 8.63 -13.57 -6.98
CA SER A 12 7.48 -13.85 -7.85
C SER A 12 7.54 -13.01 -9.11
N SER A 13 6.69 -13.31 -10.08
CA SER A 13 6.58 -12.55 -11.33
C SER A 13 6.02 -11.14 -11.11
N PRO A 14 6.38 -10.15 -11.95
CA PRO A 14 5.82 -8.80 -11.85
C PRO A 14 4.30 -8.76 -11.96
N ASN A 15 3.71 -9.66 -12.77
CA ASN A 15 2.26 -9.76 -12.92
C ASN A 15 1.56 -10.12 -11.60
N ALA A 16 2.09 -11.10 -10.85
CA ALA A 16 1.50 -11.52 -9.57
C ALA A 16 1.60 -10.41 -8.51
N VAL A 17 2.73 -9.70 -8.47
CA VAL A 17 2.90 -8.54 -7.57
C VAL A 17 1.95 -7.41 -7.97
N TYR A 18 1.86 -7.12 -9.27
CA TYR A 18 0.97 -6.10 -9.80
C TYR A 18 -0.50 -6.41 -9.47
N GLU A 19 -0.95 -7.65 -9.67
CA GLU A 19 -2.31 -8.08 -9.35
C GLU A 19 -2.63 -7.92 -7.86
N ALA A 20 -1.67 -8.24 -6.98
CA ALA A 20 -1.80 -8.02 -5.54
C ALA A 20 -1.93 -6.54 -5.15
N LEU A 21 -1.43 -5.63 -5.99
CA LEU A 21 -1.49 -4.18 -5.78
C LEU A 21 -2.71 -3.53 -6.48
N SER A 22 -3.21 -4.08 -7.59
CA SER A 22 -4.24 -3.42 -8.40
C SER A 22 -5.64 -4.02 -8.28
N SER A 23 -5.80 -5.16 -7.60
CA SER A 23 -7.09 -5.81 -7.41
C SER A 23 -7.62 -5.64 -5.99
N ILE A 24 -8.95 -5.58 -5.83
CA ILE A 24 -9.58 -5.48 -4.50
C ILE A 24 -9.26 -6.71 -3.64
N GLU A 25 -9.27 -7.90 -4.24
CA GLU A 25 -8.91 -9.15 -3.55
C GLU A 25 -7.44 -9.15 -3.11
N GLY A 26 -6.54 -8.77 -4.01
CA GLY A 26 -5.12 -8.65 -3.74
C GLY A 26 -4.84 -7.68 -2.59
N LEU A 27 -5.38 -6.46 -2.68
CA LEU A 27 -5.24 -5.43 -1.65
C LEU A 27 -5.79 -5.89 -0.28
N ALA A 28 -6.89 -6.63 -0.28
CA ALA A 28 -7.45 -7.22 0.94
C ALA A 28 -6.55 -8.31 1.54
N GLY A 29 -5.77 -9.00 0.70
CA GLY A 29 -4.87 -10.08 1.09
C GLY A 29 -3.63 -9.64 1.87
N TRP A 30 -3.20 -8.38 1.74
CA TRP A 30 -1.97 -7.91 2.40
C TRP A 30 -2.08 -6.60 3.18
N TRP A 31 -3.02 -5.70 2.86
CA TRP A 31 -3.15 -4.39 3.51
C TRP A 31 -4.22 -4.37 4.61
N THR A 32 -5.50 -4.44 4.23
CA THR A 32 -6.62 -4.59 5.18
C THR A 32 -7.72 -5.46 4.60
N ARG A 33 -8.22 -6.41 5.39
CA ARG A 33 -9.28 -7.34 4.97
C ARG A 33 -10.53 -6.63 4.48
N THR A 34 -10.83 -5.45 5.01
CA THR A 34 -11.99 -4.66 4.62
C THR A 34 -11.60 -3.63 3.55
N THR A 35 -11.40 -4.14 2.33
CA THR A 35 -11.12 -3.35 1.12
C THR A 35 -12.26 -3.54 0.11
N ARG A 36 -12.74 -2.44 -0.49
CA ARG A 36 -13.83 -2.44 -1.47
C ARG A 36 -13.74 -1.22 -2.39
N GLY A 37 -14.64 -1.12 -3.37
CA GLY A 37 -14.73 0.03 -4.26
C GLY A 37 -14.33 -0.32 -5.69
N ASP A 38 -13.86 0.69 -6.43
CA ASP A 38 -13.50 0.57 -7.83
C ASP A 38 -11.99 0.76 -8.01
N GLY A 39 -11.32 -0.32 -8.41
CA GLY A 39 -9.88 -0.34 -8.67
C GLY A 39 -9.48 0.13 -10.07
N SER A 40 -10.42 0.53 -10.91
CA SER A 40 -10.11 1.05 -12.25
C SER A 40 -9.60 2.49 -12.18
N VAL A 41 -8.88 2.94 -13.21
CA VAL A 41 -8.39 4.32 -13.29
C VAL A 41 -9.55 5.31 -13.20
N GLY A 42 -9.44 6.28 -12.29
CA GLY A 42 -10.49 7.23 -11.96
C GLY A 42 -11.46 6.75 -10.88
N GLY A 43 -11.50 5.44 -10.61
CA GLY A 43 -12.23 4.81 -9.51
C GLY A 43 -11.65 5.15 -8.14
N VAL A 44 -12.42 4.84 -7.09
CA VAL A 44 -12.02 5.06 -5.69
C VAL A 44 -12.06 3.73 -4.94
N ILE A 45 -10.93 3.40 -4.32
CA ILE A 45 -10.78 2.26 -3.43
C ILE A 45 -10.94 2.72 -1.99
N GLN A 46 -11.73 1.98 -1.23
CA GLN A 46 -12.08 2.23 0.15
C GLN A 46 -11.41 1.20 1.05
N PHE A 47 -10.47 1.65 1.87
CA PHE A 47 -9.78 0.83 2.86
C PHE A 47 -10.34 1.13 4.26
N ARG A 48 -10.73 0.11 5.00
CA ARG A 48 -11.23 0.27 6.37
C ARG A 48 -10.31 -0.42 7.36
N PHE A 49 -9.96 0.31 8.41
CA PHE A 49 -9.16 -0.13 9.55
C PHE A 49 -9.97 -0.01 10.84
N GLU A 50 -11.30 -0.15 10.75
CA GLU A 50 -12.20 0.13 11.87
C GLU A 50 -11.86 -0.72 13.12
N PRO A 51 -11.95 -0.14 14.32
CA PRO A 51 -12.37 1.23 14.63
C PRO A 51 -11.25 2.29 14.48
N ARG A 52 -10.03 1.91 14.04
CA ARG A 52 -8.84 2.77 14.05
C ARG A 52 -8.79 3.85 12.96
N GLY A 53 -9.55 3.68 11.88
CA GLY A 53 -9.62 4.68 10.82
C GLY A 53 -9.97 4.11 9.46
N PHE A 54 -9.81 4.93 8.43
CA PHE A 54 -10.05 4.58 7.05
C PHE A 54 -9.21 5.44 6.10
N PHE A 55 -9.10 4.98 4.86
CA PHE A 55 -8.51 5.74 3.76
C PHE A 55 -9.35 5.49 2.51
N ASP A 56 -9.73 6.55 1.81
CA ASP A 56 -10.27 6.43 0.46
C ASP A 56 -9.24 6.99 -0.52
N MET A 57 -8.88 6.18 -1.51
CA MET A 57 -7.82 6.51 -2.47
C MET A 57 -8.33 6.41 -3.89
N LYS A 58 -8.15 7.48 -4.66
CA LYS A 58 -8.47 7.51 -6.08
C LYS A 58 -7.34 6.88 -6.87
N VAL A 59 -7.67 5.97 -7.79
CA VAL A 59 -6.70 5.39 -8.71
C VAL A 59 -6.37 6.41 -9.79
N LEU A 60 -5.10 6.82 -9.86
CA LEU A 60 -4.63 7.78 -10.85
C LEU A 60 -4.04 7.08 -12.07
N GLU A 61 -3.17 6.09 -11.86
CA GLU A 61 -2.42 5.42 -12.93
C GLU A 61 -2.32 3.93 -12.67
N LEU A 62 -2.49 3.15 -13.72
CA LEU A 62 -2.31 1.70 -13.76
C LEU A 62 -1.59 1.34 -15.06
N GLU A 63 -0.35 0.88 -14.95
CA GLU A 63 0.43 0.36 -16.08
C GLU A 63 0.87 -1.07 -15.78
N PRO A 64 0.11 -2.10 -16.18
CA PRO A 64 0.52 -3.49 -15.96
C PRO A 64 1.84 -3.83 -16.69
N PRO A 65 2.76 -4.60 -16.07
CA PRO A 65 2.87 -4.93 -14.65
C PRO A 65 3.91 -4.04 -13.93
N ARG A 66 4.00 -2.76 -14.31
CA ARG A 66 5.11 -1.85 -13.99
C ARG A 66 4.76 -0.78 -12.95
N HIS A 67 3.53 -0.27 -12.93
CA HIS A 67 3.23 0.94 -12.15
C HIS A 67 1.80 0.97 -11.62
N VAL A 68 1.65 1.40 -10.37
CA VAL A 68 0.37 1.70 -9.72
C VAL A 68 0.51 3.01 -8.94
N LEU A 69 -0.42 3.94 -9.14
CA LEU A 69 -0.45 5.22 -8.43
C LEU A 69 -1.85 5.56 -7.93
N TRP A 70 -1.92 5.94 -6.65
CA TRP A 70 -3.14 6.44 -6.02
C TRP A 70 -2.92 7.82 -5.41
N GLU A 71 -4.00 8.56 -5.27
CA GLU A 71 -4.08 9.79 -4.49
C GLU A 71 -5.06 9.59 -3.33
N VAL A 72 -4.67 10.01 -2.13
CA VAL A 72 -5.55 9.94 -0.97
C VAL A 72 -6.55 11.09 -1.04
N VAL A 73 -7.84 10.75 -1.13
CA VAL A 73 -8.94 11.72 -1.28
C VAL A 73 -9.76 11.89 -0.01
N ASP A 74 -9.70 10.92 0.91
CA ASP A 74 -10.33 11.01 2.24
C ASP A 74 -9.58 10.15 3.28
N GLY A 75 -9.65 10.53 4.55
CA GLY A 75 -8.93 9.89 5.66
C GLY A 75 -8.25 10.92 6.59
N PRO A 76 -7.14 10.55 7.27
CA PRO A 76 -6.37 11.46 8.11
C PRO A 76 -5.91 12.71 7.35
N ALA A 77 -5.99 13.88 7.99
CA ALA A 77 -5.73 15.18 7.37
C ALA A 77 -4.31 15.30 6.78
N GLU A 78 -3.35 14.60 7.38
CA GLU A 78 -1.95 14.57 6.95
C GLU A 78 -1.75 13.77 5.65
N TRP A 79 -2.65 12.83 5.33
CA TRP A 79 -2.60 12.04 4.10
C TRP A 79 -3.40 12.67 2.96
N ILE A 80 -4.45 13.45 3.22
CA ILE A 80 -5.29 13.98 2.12
C ILE A 80 -4.44 14.81 1.13
N GLY A 81 -4.46 14.41 -0.15
CA GLY A 81 -3.69 15.01 -1.25
C GLY A 81 -2.29 14.41 -1.44
N THR A 82 -1.83 13.49 -0.57
CA THR A 82 -0.60 12.74 -0.81
C THR A 82 -0.81 11.64 -1.85
N ARG A 83 0.29 11.10 -2.37
CA ARG A 83 0.28 10.04 -3.38
C ARG A 83 0.98 8.79 -2.89
N VAL A 84 0.37 7.64 -3.15
CA VAL A 84 0.91 6.31 -2.82
C VAL A 84 1.20 5.60 -4.13
N GLY A 85 2.46 5.25 -4.37
CA GLY A 85 2.93 4.72 -5.64
C GLY A 85 3.82 3.49 -5.48
N PHE A 86 3.74 2.61 -6.47
CA PHE A 86 4.53 1.39 -6.56
C PHE A 86 5.12 1.28 -7.97
N ASP A 87 6.43 1.37 -8.08
CA ASP A 87 7.15 0.99 -9.30
C ASP A 87 7.65 -0.44 -9.17
N LEU A 88 7.40 -1.25 -10.20
CA LEU A 88 7.75 -2.65 -10.27
C LEU A 88 8.79 -2.87 -11.37
N ARG A 89 9.84 -3.62 -11.06
CA ARG A 89 10.80 -4.11 -12.05
C ARG A 89 11.24 -5.51 -11.73
N GLU A 90 11.46 -6.32 -12.76
CA GLU A 90 12.05 -7.65 -12.61
C GLU A 90 13.57 -7.51 -12.44
N GLU A 91 14.14 -8.25 -11.49
CA GLU A 91 15.56 -8.33 -11.20
C GLU A 91 15.86 -9.76 -10.71
N ASP A 92 16.57 -10.54 -11.53
CA ASP A 92 16.83 -11.96 -11.31
C ASP A 92 15.54 -12.78 -11.11
N ASP A 93 15.44 -13.56 -10.04
CA ASP A 93 14.26 -14.34 -9.65
C ASP A 93 13.26 -13.55 -8.78
N HIS A 94 13.40 -12.22 -8.73
CA HIS A 94 12.57 -11.33 -7.92
C HIS A 94 11.90 -10.25 -8.76
N THR A 95 10.75 -9.80 -8.28
CA THR A 95 10.21 -8.48 -8.58
C THR A 95 10.60 -7.52 -7.48
N ILE A 96 11.23 -6.41 -7.85
CA ILE A 96 11.54 -5.32 -6.95
C ILE A 96 10.38 -4.32 -6.96
N VAL A 97 9.85 -4.06 -5.77
CA VAL A 97 8.87 -3.02 -5.50
C VAL A 97 9.60 -1.81 -4.93
N LEU A 98 9.51 -0.67 -5.61
CA LEU A 98 9.90 0.64 -5.09
C LEU A 98 8.64 1.36 -4.66
N PHE A 99 8.40 1.36 -3.37
CA PHE A 99 7.26 2.01 -2.75
C PHE A 99 7.57 3.48 -2.47
N ARG A 100 6.60 4.35 -2.73
CA ARG A 100 6.66 5.76 -2.36
C ARG A 100 5.33 6.23 -1.76
N HIS A 101 5.40 6.95 -0.65
CA HIS A 101 4.29 7.77 -0.17
C HIS A 101 4.77 9.22 -0.05
N GLN A 102 4.29 10.05 -0.98
CA GLN A 102 4.89 11.34 -1.31
C GLN A 102 3.93 12.50 -1.12
N GLY A 103 4.50 13.69 -0.92
CA GLY A 103 3.73 14.93 -0.83
C GLY A 103 3.29 15.29 0.58
N TRP A 104 3.97 14.75 1.61
CA TRP A 104 3.73 15.16 2.99
C TRP A 104 4.08 16.63 3.18
N LYS A 105 3.25 17.36 3.92
CA LYS A 105 3.51 18.79 4.21
C LYS A 105 4.70 18.97 5.14
N GLU A 106 4.78 18.11 6.16
CA GLU A 106 5.78 18.18 7.23
C GLU A 106 6.01 16.78 7.86
N PRO A 107 7.20 16.52 8.43
CA PRO A 107 7.53 15.23 9.04
C PRO A 107 7.04 15.16 10.49
N VAL A 108 5.73 15.19 10.69
CA VAL A 108 5.10 15.01 12.02
C VAL A 108 5.30 13.57 12.52
N GLU A 109 5.12 13.34 13.83
CA GLU A 109 5.22 12.01 14.45
C GLU A 109 4.38 10.95 13.70
N PHE A 110 3.20 11.34 13.20
CA PHE A 110 2.36 10.47 12.38
C PHE A 110 3.07 9.97 11.11
N MET A 111 3.88 10.81 10.45
CA MET A 111 4.69 10.38 9.29
C MET A 111 5.70 9.29 9.69
N HIS A 112 6.33 9.42 10.86
CA HIS A 112 7.25 8.41 11.38
C HIS A 112 6.53 7.08 11.68
N HIS A 113 5.35 7.15 12.30
CA HIS A 113 4.50 5.99 12.52
C HIS A 113 4.11 5.32 11.19
N CYS A 114 3.62 6.10 10.22
CA CYS A 114 3.25 5.61 8.89
C CYS A 114 4.44 4.98 8.16
N SER A 115 5.64 5.55 8.27
CA SER A 115 6.86 4.99 7.67
C SER A 115 7.11 3.56 8.14
N THR A 116 7.00 3.31 9.44
CA THR A 116 7.17 1.97 10.01
C THR A 116 6.00 1.04 9.64
N LYS A 117 4.76 1.53 9.64
CA LYS A 117 3.59 0.73 9.19
C LYS A 117 3.70 0.30 7.73
N TRP A 118 4.15 1.17 6.84
CA TRP A 118 4.39 0.81 5.44
C TRP A 118 5.38 -0.35 5.31
N ALA A 119 6.47 -0.35 6.10
CA ALA A 119 7.40 -1.48 6.10
C ALA A 119 6.74 -2.79 6.56
N VAL A 120 5.93 -2.76 7.62
CA VAL A 120 5.18 -3.94 8.12
C VAL A 120 4.29 -4.51 7.02
N PHE A 121 3.51 -3.67 6.36
CA PHE A 121 2.60 -4.14 5.32
C PHE A 121 3.32 -4.52 4.02
N LEU A 122 4.46 -3.94 3.67
CA LEU A 122 5.28 -4.42 2.54
C LEU A 122 5.83 -5.83 2.80
N LEU A 123 6.12 -6.18 4.05
CA LEU A 123 6.43 -7.57 4.43
C LEU A 123 5.20 -8.49 4.32
N SER A 124 4.01 -7.99 4.67
CA SER A 124 2.73 -8.68 4.44
C SER A 124 2.49 -8.94 2.94
N LEU A 125 2.73 -7.95 2.08
CA LEU A 125 2.64 -8.10 0.61
C LEU A 125 3.58 -9.19 0.10
N LYS A 126 4.84 -9.17 0.55
CA LYS A 126 5.82 -10.20 0.20
C LYS A 126 5.31 -11.59 0.60
N SER A 127 4.85 -11.76 1.83
CA SER A 127 4.30 -13.04 2.32
C SER A 127 3.08 -13.48 1.51
N TYR A 128 2.15 -12.56 1.25
CA TYR A 128 0.95 -12.83 0.48
C TYR A 128 1.27 -13.33 -0.94
N VAL A 129 2.17 -12.65 -1.64
CA VAL A 129 2.53 -13.03 -3.01
C VAL A 129 3.35 -14.33 -3.06
N GLU A 130 4.23 -14.58 -2.09
CA GLU A 130 5.11 -15.76 -2.10
C GLU A 130 4.43 -17.03 -1.58
N SER A 131 3.44 -16.90 -0.69
CA SER A 131 2.84 -18.04 0.01
C SER A 131 1.32 -18.10 -0.06
N GLY A 132 0.66 -17.08 -0.63
CA GLY A 132 -0.79 -16.93 -0.63
C GLY A 132 -1.37 -16.42 0.69
N THR A 133 -0.55 -16.19 1.72
CA THR A 133 -0.99 -15.71 3.04
C THR A 133 -0.22 -14.47 3.48
N GLY A 134 -0.91 -13.34 3.61
CA GLY A 134 -0.40 -12.11 4.21
C GLY A 134 -0.83 -11.95 5.67
N THR A 135 -0.47 -10.81 6.26
CA THR A 135 -0.94 -10.34 7.57
C THR A 135 -1.60 -8.97 7.43
N PRO A 136 -2.70 -8.84 6.66
CA PRO A 136 -3.46 -7.60 6.56
C PRO A 136 -4.05 -7.23 7.92
N TYR A 137 -4.42 -5.96 8.11
CA TYR A 137 -5.22 -5.58 9.27
C TYR A 137 -6.50 -6.44 9.36
N PRO A 138 -6.85 -6.97 10.55
CA PRO A 138 -6.32 -6.63 11.87
C PRO A 138 -5.15 -7.50 12.39
N ASP A 139 -4.59 -8.41 11.61
CA ASP A 139 -3.53 -9.35 12.07
C ASP A 139 -2.11 -8.83 11.86
N ASP A 140 -1.96 -7.60 11.37
CA ASP A 140 -0.67 -6.94 11.19
C ASP A 140 0.10 -6.78 12.51
N VAL A 141 1.42 -6.67 12.39
CA VAL A 141 2.28 -6.37 13.54
C VAL A 141 1.88 -5.00 14.12
N LYS A 142 1.49 -5.01 15.39
CA LYS A 142 1.13 -3.80 16.14
C LYS A 142 2.41 -3.10 16.61
N ILE A 143 2.49 -1.81 16.33
CA ILE A 143 3.67 -0.98 16.61
C ILE A 143 3.30 0.33 17.32
N ASP A 144 2.03 0.47 17.70
CA ASP A 144 1.46 1.64 18.36
C ASP A 144 1.03 1.29 19.78
N ASN A 145 1.09 2.31 20.63
CA ASN A 145 0.40 2.38 21.92
C ASN A 145 -0.82 3.33 21.85
N TRP A 146 -1.25 3.67 20.63
CA TRP A 146 -2.38 4.55 20.35
C TRP A 146 -3.62 3.66 20.28
N ASN A 147 -4.32 3.57 21.41
CA ASN A 147 -5.59 2.86 21.53
C ASN A 147 -6.74 3.72 21.04
#